data_AF-R6IDG1-F1
#
_entry.id   AF-R6IDG1-F1
#
_cell.length_a   1.000
_cell.length_b   1.000
_cell.length_c   1.000
_cell.angle_alpha   90.00
_cell.angle_beta   90.00
_cell.angle_gamma   90.00
#
_symmetry.space_group_name_H-M   'P 1'
#
loop_
_entity.id
_entity.type
_entity.pdbx_description
1 polymer ?
#
loop_
_entity_poly.entity_id
_entity_poly.type
_entity_poly.pdbx_seq_one_letter_code
_entity_poly.pdbx_strand_id
1 'polypeptide(L)'
;MLSAEAYSKHGFNIHGVVFDELHTQPNRKLFDVMTKGSGDARMQPLYFLITTAGTDTRSICYETHQKAKDILEGRKIDPTFYPVIYGADEGDDWTDPKVWKKANPSLGITVGIDKVKAACESAKQNPAEENSFRQLRLNQWVKQAVRWMPMEKWDRCAFAASEDALEGRVCYGGLDLSSTTDITAFVLVFPPLDEEDKYTVLPYFWIPEDNIDLRVRRDHVPYDVWERQGHLQTTEGNVVHYGYIEKFIERLGERFNIREIAFDRWGAVQMVQNLEGMGFTVVPFGQGFKDMSPPTKELMKLVLEERIAHGGHPVLRWMMDNIYIRTDPAGNIKPDKEKSTEKIDGAVATVMALDRAIRCGNDTSESVYDSRGLLFI
;
A
#
# COMPACT_ATOMS: atom_id res chain seq x y z
N MET A 1 -14.33 -23.05 27.75
CA MET A 1 -13.32 -22.08 27.26
C MET A 1 -12.18 -22.92 26.66
N LEU A 2 -11.88 -22.76 25.37
CA LEU A 2 -10.87 -23.55 24.64
C LEU A 2 -9.79 -22.59 24.13
N SER A 3 -8.51 -22.98 24.21
CA SER A 3 -7.37 -22.18 23.70
C SER A 3 -7.37 -22.10 22.16
N ALA A 4 -6.55 -21.25 21.53
CA ALA A 4 -6.56 -21.05 20.07
C ALA A 4 -5.93 -22.20 19.23
N GLU A 5 -5.49 -23.31 19.84
CA GLU A 5 -4.81 -24.39 19.12
C GLU A 5 -5.78 -25.32 18.37
N ALA A 6 -5.52 -25.59 17.09
CA ALA A 6 -6.43 -26.32 16.20
C ALA A 6 -6.23 -27.86 16.20
N TYR A 7 -5.03 -28.34 16.59
CA TYR A 7 -4.58 -29.72 16.29
C TYR A 7 -5.35 -30.82 17.03
N SER A 8 -6.02 -30.52 18.15
CA SER A 8 -6.75 -31.48 18.98
C SER A 8 -8.27 -31.49 18.77
N LYS A 9 -8.81 -30.76 17.78
CA LYS A 9 -10.23 -30.36 17.79
C LYS A 9 -11.12 -30.91 16.66
N HIS A 10 -10.56 -31.64 15.71
CA HIS A 10 -11.33 -32.26 14.62
C HIS A 10 -12.30 -33.36 15.07
N GLY A 11 -12.16 -33.90 16.29
CA GLY A 11 -12.99 -34.99 16.81
C GLY A 11 -14.20 -34.55 17.64
N PHE A 12 -14.41 -33.25 17.86
CA PHE A 12 -15.54 -32.78 18.67
C PHE A 12 -16.81 -32.68 17.83
N ASN A 13 -17.91 -33.24 18.34
CA ASN A 13 -19.21 -33.18 17.67
C ASN A 13 -20.06 -32.03 18.26
N ILE A 14 -19.82 -30.80 17.80
CA ILE A 14 -20.19 -29.55 18.47
C ILE A 14 -21.55 -29.02 17.96
N HIS A 15 -22.49 -28.76 18.86
CA HIS A 15 -23.79 -28.12 18.53
C HIS A 15 -23.73 -26.60 18.50
N GLY A 16 -22.78 -25.98 19.21
CA GLY A 16 -22.69 -24.54 19.32
C GLY A 16 -21.26 -24.05 19.53
N VAL A 17 -20.85 -23.02 18.80
CA VAL A 17 -19.56 -22.35 18.99
C VAL A 17 -19.79 -20.87 19.24
N VAL A 18 -19.21 -20.34 20.31
CA VAL A 18 -19.04 -18.90 20.50
C VAL A 18 -17.58 -18.60 20.25
N PHE A 19 -17.33 -17.87 19.18
CA PHE A 19 -16.02 -17.44 18.75
C PHE A 19 -15.87 -15.97 19.12
N ASP A 20 -15.19 -15.73 20.23
CA ASP A 20 -14.92 -14.39 20.71
C ASP A 20 -13.59 -13.88 20.14
N GLU A 21 -13.48 -12.57 19.96
CA GLU A 21 -12.32 -11.88 19.41
C GLU A 21 -11.76 -12.48 18.11
N LEU A 22 -12.62 -12.72 17.12
CA LEU A 22 -12.24 -13.28 15.81
C LEU A 22 -11.07 -12.53 15.12
N HIS A 23 -10.97 -11.21 15.30
CA HIS A 23 -9.87 -10.38 14.77
C HIS A 23 -8.48 -10.78 15.25
N THR A 24 -8.38 -11.47 16.40
CA THR A 24 -7.09 -11.92 16.97
C THR A 24 -6.59 -13.23 16.37
N GLN A 25 -7.40 -13.90 15.55
CA GLN A 25 -7.03 -15.21 15.03
C GLN A 25 -5.88 -15.10 14.03
N PRO A 26 -4.78 -15.86 14.23
CA PRO A 26 -3.59 -15.73 13.39
C PRO A 26 -3.77 -16.27 11.98
N ASN A 27 -4.78 -17.13 11.77
CA ASN A 27 -5.15 -17.69 10.47
C ASN A 27 -6.52 -18.38 10.53
N ARG A 28 -7.02 -18.79 9.36
CA ARG A 28 -8.34 -19.44 9.18
C ARG A 28 -8.46 -20.85 9.79
N LYS A 29 -7.36 -21.51 10.20
CA LYS A 29 -7.39 -22.95 10.53
C LYS A 29 -8.39 -23.26 11.63
N LEU A 30 -8.31 -22.56 12.77
CA LEU A 30 -9.20 -22.82 13.90
C LEU A 30 -10.67 -22.56 13.52
N PHE A 31 -10.91 -21.49 12.77
CA PHE A 31 -12.25 -21.16 12.28
C PHE A 31 -12.82 -22.29 11.40
N ASP A 32 -12.06 -22.77 10.42
CA ASP A 32 -12.51 -23.85 9.53
C ASP A 32 -12.72 -25.18 10.29
N VAL A 33 -11.85 -25.52 11.24
CA VAL A 33 -12.04 -26.73 12.08
C VAL A 33 -13.37 -26.67 12.83
N MET A 34 -13.66 -25.52 13.45
CA MET A 34 -14.82 -25.37 14.33
C MET A 34 -16.14 -25.18 13.57
N THR A 35 -16.10 -24.57 12.38
CA THR A 35 -17.31 -24.25 11.60
C THR A 35 -17.63 -25.25 10.49
N LYS A 36 -16.62 -25.90 9.89
CA LYS A 36 -16.82 -26.88 8.81
C LYS A 36 -16.60 -28.30 9.31
N GLY A 37 -15.46 -28.58 9.94
CA GLY A 37 -15.12 -29.93 10.39
C GLY A 37 -16.08 -30.49 11.45
N SER A 38 -16.11 -29.86 12.61
CA SER A 38 -16.88 -30.31 13.78
C SER A 38 -18.39 -29.99 13.68
N GLY A 39 -18.75 -29.09 12.76
CA GLY A 39 -20.09 -28.58 12.52
C GLY A 39 -20.96 -29.46 11.62
N ASP A 40 -20.37 -29.97 10.53
CA ASP A 40 -21.06 -30.76 9.51
C ASP A 40 -21.61 -32.10 10.05
N ALA A 41 -21.13 -32.53 11.22
CA ALA A 41 -21.64 -33.71 11.92
C ALA A 41 -23.01 -33.49 12.60
N ARG A 42 -23.57 -32.27 12.59
CA ARG A 42 -24.85 -31.91 13.23
C ARG A 42 -25.83 -31.27 12.26
N MET A 43 -27.12 -31.53 12.47
CA MET A 43 -28.21 -31.02 11.63
C MET A 43 -28.49 -29.52 11.79
N GLN A 44 -28.21 -28.95 12.97
CA GLN A 44 -28.54 -27.56 13.32
C GLN A 44 -27.44 -26.93 14.21
N PRO A 45 -26.20 -26.80 13.72
CA PRO A 45 -25.14 -26.14 14.47
C PRO A 45 -25.40 -24.64 14.55
N LEU A 46 -25.04 -24.00 15.66
CA LEU A 46 -25.16 -22.55 15.87
C LEU A 46 -23.81 -21.89 16.16
N TYR A 47 -23.50 -20.83 15.44
CA TYR A 47 -22.23 -20.10 15.58
C TYR A 47 -22.48 -18.64 15.95
N PHE A 48 -21.88 -18.19 17.05
CA PHE A 48 -21.82 -16.79 17.43
C PHE A 48 -20.40 -16.29 17.20
N LEU A 49 -20.24 -15.34 16.28
CA LEU A 49 -18.96 -14.70 16.00
C LEU A 49 -19.00 -13.29 16.58
N ILE A 50 -18.18 -13.04 17.59
CA ILE A 50 -18.12 -11.76 18.32
C ILE A 50 -16.72 -11.20 18.10
N THR A 51 -16.64 -9.95 17.69
CA THR A 51 -15.35 -9.32 17.42
C THR A 51 -15.44 -7.81 17.33
N THR A 52 -14.27 -7.19 17.29
CA THR A 52 -14.04 -5.79 16.91
C THR A 52 -13.30 -5.74 15.57
N ALA A 53 -13.30 -4.59 14.91
CA ALA A 53 -12.56 -4.38 13.68
C ALA A 53 -11.06 -4.62 13.92
N GLY A 54 -10.42 -5.31 12.98
CA GLY A 54 -9.00 -5.59 13.03
C GLY A 54 -8.18 -4.60 12.23
N THR A 55 -6.91 -4.96 12.03
CA THR A 55 -5.96 -4.18 11.23
C THR A 55 -5.46 -4.90 9.98
N ASP A 56 -5.87 -6.15 9.80
CA ASP A 56 -5.47 -7.02 8.70
C ASP A 56 -6.69 -7.36 7.83
N THR A 57 -6.72 -6.82 6.62
CA THR A 57 -7.77 -7.06 5.62
C THR A 57 -7.67 -8.43 4.95
N ARG A 58 -6.62 -9.20 5.22
CA ARG A 58 -6.46 -10.58 4.75
C ARG A 58 -6.87 -11.61 5.81
N SER A 59 -7.29 -11.15 6.98
CA SER A 59 -7.73 -12.02 8.09
C SER A 59 -9.09 -12.68 7.81
N ILE A 60 -9.33 -13.82 8.45
CA ILE A 60 -10.65 -14.48 8.44
C ILE A 60 -11.75 -13.59 9.04
N CYS A 61 -11.37 -12.70 9.97
CA CYS A 61 -12.26 -11.69 10.53
C CYS A 61 -12.73 -10.71 9.44
N TYR A 62 -11.81 -10.21 8.62
CA TYR A 62 -12.17 -9.29 7.54
C TYR A 62 -13.03 -9.97 6.48
N GLU A 63 -12.69 -11.20 6.08
CA GLU A 63 -13.51 -12.02 5.17
C GLU A 63 -14.96 -12.15 5.69
N THR A 64 -15.12 -12.46 6.98
CA THR A 64 -16.43 -12.58 7.63
C THR A 64 -17.16 -11.23 7.69
N HIS A 65 -16.44 -10.15 7.98
CA HIS A 65 -16.98 -8.80 8.01
C HIS A 65 -17.48 -8.33 6.64
N GLN A 66 -16.73 -8.59 5.57
CA GLN A 66 -17.15 -8.27 4.20
C GLN A 66 -18.40 -9.06 3.81
N LYS A 67 -18.46 -10.36 4.12
CA LYS A 67 -19.68 -11.15 3.94
C LYS A 67 -20.88 -10.51 4.67
N ALA A 68 -20.68 -10.04 5.90
CA ALA A 68 -21.73 -9.39 6.68
C ALA A 68 -22.22 -8.09 6.01
N LYS A 69 -21.29 -7.25 5.51
CA LYS A 69 -21.64 -6.04 4.76
C LYS A 69 -22.41 -6.35 3.47
N ASP A 70 -21.95 -7.32 2.68
CA ASP A 70 -22.61 -7.72 1.43
C ASP A 70 -24.05 -8.20 1.64
N ILE A 71 -24.32 -8.90 2.76
CA ILE A 71 -25.67 -9.34 3.11
C ILE A 71 -26.54 -8.15 3.53
N LEU A 72 -26.02 -7.25 4.37
CA LEU A 72 -26.74 -6.04 4.81
C LEU A 72 -27.08 -5.11 3.62
N GLU A 73 -26.18 -5.03 2.64
CA GLU A 73 -26.35 -4.21 1.43
C GLU A 73 -27.13 -4.93 0.32
N GLY A 74 -27.53 -6.18 0.54
CA GLY A 74 -28.29 -6.97 -0.44
C GLY A 74 -27.50 -7.47 -1.65
N ARG A 75 -26.16 -7.29 -1.67
CA ARG A 75 -25.26 -7.85 -2.69
C ARG A 75 -25.19 -9.37 -2.62
N LYS A 76 -25.44 -9.95 -1.44
CA LYS A 76 -25.44 -11.39 -1.19
C LYS A 76 -26.67 -11.83 -0.42
N ILE A 77 -27.25 -12.95 -0.83
CA ILE A 77 -28.40 -13.56 -0.13
C ILE A 77 -27.91 -14.83 0.57
N ASP A 78 -27.90 -14.81 1.90
CA ASP A 78 -27.56 -15.98 2.74
C ASP A 78 -28.47 -15.99 3.98
N PRO A 79 -29.55 -16.79 3.98
CA PRO A 79 -30.50 -16.83 5.08
C PRO A 79 -29.95 -17.51 6.35
N THR A 80 -28.77 -18.12 6.28
CA THR A 80 -28.14 -18.81 7.42
C THR A 80 -27.23 -17.91 8.24
N PHE A 81 -26.99 -16.68 7.77
CA PHE A 81 -26.06 -15.74 8.39
C PHE A 81 -26.78 -14.45 8.78
N TYR A 82 -26.80 -14.15 10.07
CA TYR A 82 -27.43 -12.94 10.62
C TYR A 82 -26.37 -11.92 11.05
N PRO A 83 -26.11 -10.87 10.23
CA PRO A 83 -25.12 -9.85 10.55
C PRO A 83 -25.70 -8.73 11.44
N VAL A 84 -24.92 -8.31 12.44
CA VAL A 84 -25.14 -7.07 13.19
C VAL A 84 -23.80 -6.37 13.32
N ILE A 85 -23.72 -5.13 12.81
CA ILE A 85 -22.49 -4.32 12.85
C ILE A 85 -22.84 -2.98 13.48
N TYR A 86 -22.16 -2.66 14.59
CA TYR A 86 -22.12 -1.32 15.14
C TYR A 86 -20.73 -0.76 14.86
N GLY A 87 -20.64 0.22 13.97
CA GLY A 87 -19.38 0.84 13.60
C GLY A 87 -19.60 2.15 12.85
N ALA A 88 -18.55 2.97 12.80
CA ALA A 88 -18.50 4.17 11.98
C ALA A 88 -18.07 3.82 10.55
N ASP A 89 -18.58 4.57 9.57
CA ASP A 89 -18.14 4.45 8.18
C ASP A 89 -16.78 5.12 7.98
N GLU A 90 -16.04 4.76 6.94
CA GLU A 90 -14.68 5.28 6.71
C GLU A 90 -14.61 6.81 6.59
N GLY A 91 -15.66 7.42 6.01
CA GLY A 91 -15.78 8.87 5.85
C GLY A 91 -16.42 9.61 7.03
N ASP A 92 -16.86 8.91 8.08
CA ASP A 92 -17.45 9.56 9.25
C ASP A 92 -16.40 10.38 10.02
N ASP A 93 -16.78 11.57 10.51
CA ASP A 93 -15.94 12.35 11.42
C ASP A 93 -15.82 11.63 12.76
N TRP A 94 -14.65 11.04 13.00
CA TRP A 94 -14.35 10.27 14.20
C TRP A 94 -14.39 11.11 15.49
N THR A 95 -14.41 12.44 15.39
CA THR A 95 -14.50 13.35 16.54
C THR A 95 -15.95 13.74 16.89
N ASP A 96 -16.94 13.38 16.05
CA ASP A 96 -18.35 13.70 16.28
C ASP A 96 -19.00 12.72 17.29
N PRO A 97 -19.56 13.19 18.43
CA PRO A 97 -20.31 12.36 19.37
C PRO A 97 -21.47 11.56 18.76
N LYS A 98 -22.06 12.00 17.64
CA LYS A 98 -23.09 11.23 16.93
C LYS A 98 -22.53 9.95 16.33
N VAL A 99 -21.32 10.01 15.77
CA VAL A 99 -20.59 8.85 15.24
C VAL A 99 -20.24 7.90 16.39
N TRP A 100 -19.88 8.43 17.55
CA TRP A 100 -19.63 7.60 18.74
C TRP A 100 -20.88 6.84 19.17
N LYS A 101 -22.06 7.48 19.17
CA LYS A 101 -23.32 6.83 19.54
C LYS A 101 -23.75 5.77 18.53
N LYS A 102 -23.50 6.00 17.22
CA LYS A 102 -23.73 5.03 16.14
C LYS A 102 -22.89 3.76 16.35
N ALA A 103 -21.60 3.91 16.67
CA ALA A 103 -20.70 2.78 16.89
C ALA A 103 -20.87 2.10 18.27
N ASN A 104 -21.39 2.82 19.26
CA ASN A 104 -21.54 2.34 20.64
C ASN A 104 -23.00 2.40 21.09
N PRO A 105 -23.82 1.37 20.82
CA PRO A 105 -25.24 1.37 21.19
C PRO A 105 -25.45 1.60 22.70
N SER A 106 -24.54 1.11 23.54
CA SER A 106 -24.58 1.26 25.01
C SER A 106 -23.95 2.55 25.56
N LEU A 107 -23.57 3.50 24.70
CA LEU A 107 -23.01 4.79 25.12
C LEU A 107 -24.02 5.58 25.98
N GLY A 108 -23.54 6.07 27.12
CA GLY A 108 -24.34 6.74 28.15
C GLY A 108 -25.00 5.78 29.15
N ILE A 109 -24.90 4.46 28.95
CA ILE A 109 -25.45 3.44 29.86
C ILE A 109 -24.32 2.66 30.53
N THR A 110 -23.55 1.89 29.74
CA THR A 110 -22.41 1.11 30.25
C THR A 110 -21.07 1.76 29.92
N VAL A 111 -21.02 2.50 28.81
CA VAL A 111 -19.84 3.29 28.41
C VAL A 111 -20.12 4.76 28.71
N GLY A 112 -19.40 5.34 29.66
CA GLY A 112 -19.53 6.76 30.01
C GLY A 112 -19.01 7.66 28.90
N ILE A 113 -19.80 8.67 28.52
CA ILE A 113 -19.46 9.61 27.45
C ILE A 113 -18.14 10.35 27.73
N ASP A 114 -17.87 10.70 28.98
CA ASP A 114 -16.65 11.41 29.38
C ASP A 114 -15.38 10.61 29.10
N LYS A 115 -15.43 9.27 29.23
CA LYS A 115 -14.31 8.39 28.89
C LYS A 115 -14.03 8.38 27.39
N VAL A 116 -15.08 8.36 26.57
CA VAL A 116 -14.94 8.42 25.11
C VAL A 116 -14.41 9.79 24.67
N LYS A 117 -14.92 10.86 25.28
CA LYS A 117 -14.45 12.22 25.02
C LYS A 117 -12.97 12.39 25.38
N ALA A 118 -12.55 11.94 26.57
CA ALA A 118 -11.15 11.99 26.98
C ALA A 118 -10.23 11.19 26.04
N ALA A 119 -10.66 9.99 25.63
CA ALA A 119 -9.91 9.17 24.67
C ALA A 119 -9.82 9.84 23.28
N CYS A 120 -10.87 10.52 22.83
CA CYS A 120 -10.85 11.28 21.58
C CYS A 120 -9.89 12.48 21.66
N GLU A 121 -9.90 13.25 22.75
CA GLU A 121 -8.97 14.38 22.93
C GLU A 121 -7.50 13.93 22.95
N SER A 122 -7.22 12.78 23.56
CA SER A 122 -5.88 12.18 23.56
C SER A 122 -5.47 11.74 22.13
N ALA A 123 -6.39 11.06 21.43
CA ALA A 123 -6.21 10.64 20.05
C ALA A 123 -5.93 11.79 19.07
N LYS A 124 -6.53 12.98 19.27
CA LYS A 124 -6.30 14.15 18.39
C LYS A 124 -4.84 14.61 18.38
N GLN A 125 -4.09 14.29 19.42
CA GLN A 125 -2.71 14.70 19.60
C GLN A 125 -1.71 13.59 19.26
N ASN A 126 -2.18 12.34 19.08
CA ASN A 126 -1.33 11.17 18.90
C ASN A 126 -1.92 10.21 17.84
N PRO A 127 -1.31 10.10 16.65
CA PRO A 127 -1.79 9.22 15.57
C PRO A 127 -1.92 7.74 15.97
N ALA A 128 -1.09 7.24 16.88
CA ALA A 128 -1.21 5.86 17.36
C ALA A 128 -2.46 5.65 18.23
N GLU A 129 -2.82 6.67 19.01
CA GLU A 129 -4.05 6.68 19.80
C GLU A 129 -5.28 6.95 18.94
N GLU A 130 -5.16 7.72 17.85
CA GLU A 130 -6.22 7.84 16.84
C GLU A 130 -6.57 6.48 16.24
N ASN A 131 -5.58 5.72 15.77
CA ASN A 131 -5.82 4.36 15.26
C ASN A 131 -6.51 3.48 16.31
N SER A 132 -6.01 3.51 17.55
CA SER A 132 -6.59 2.76 18.65
C SER A 132 -8.03 3.19 18.97
N PHE A 133 -8.32 4.49 18.91
CA PHE A 133 -9.64 5.05 19.14
C PHE A 133 -10.61 4.63 18.02
N ARG A 134 -10.23 4.81 16.76
CA ARG A 134 -11.03 4.41 15.60
C ARG A 134 -11.32 2.92 15.61
N GLN A 135 -10.33 2.09 15.89
CA GLN A 135 -10.51 0.64 15.98
C GLN A 135 -11.41 0.25 17.15
N LEU A 136 -11.05 0.63 18.37
CA LEU A 136 -11.65 0.08 19.59
C LEU A 136 -12.91 0.82 20.05
N ARG A 137 -13.09 2.09 19.67
CA ARG A 137 -14.29 2.89 20.01
C ARG A 137 -15.23 3.04 18.84
N LEU A 138 -14.73 3.10 17.61
CA LEU A 138 -15.59 3.31 16.43
C LEU A 138 -15.78 2.04 15.60
N ASN A 139 -15.12 0.94 15.97
CA ASN A 139 -15.18 -0.33 15.25
C ASN A 139 -14.84 -0.16 13.76
N GLN A 140 -13.90 0.74 13.47
CA GLN A 140 -13.38 0.98 12.13
C GLN A 140 -12.18 0.07 11.86
N TRP A 141 -12.11 -0.48 10.66
CA TRP A 141 -10.91 -1.15 10.18
C TRP A 141 -9.83 -0.08 9.96
N VAL A 142 -8.74 -0.19 10.69
CA VAL A 142 -7.61 0.75 10.63
C VAL A 142 -6.36 0.03 10.16
N LYS A 143 -5.43 0.74 9.54
CA LYS A 143 -4.13 0.14 9.20
C LYS A 143 -3.29 0.00 10.46
N GLN A 144 -2.63 -1.15 10.64
CA GLN A 144 -1.84 -1.46 11.86
C GLN A 144 -0.64 -0.52 12.03
N ALA A 145 -0.16 0.05 10.92
CA ALA A 145 0.92 1.01 10.90
C ALA A 145 0.39 2.39 11.32
N VAL A 146 1.08 3.07 12.25
CA VAL A 146 1.07 4.53 12.25
C VAL A 146 1.49 4.94 10.85
N ARG A 147 0.59 5.62 10.11
CA ARG A 147 0.91 6.13 8.77
C ARG A 147 2.14 7.00 8.90
N TRP A 148 3.24 6.57 8.27
CA TRP A 148 4.46 7.35 8.32
C TRP A 148 4.29 8.66 7.56
N MET A 149 3.64 8.61 6.39
CA MET A 149 3.34 9.78 5.58
C MET A 149 2.06 10.49 6.06
N PRO A 150 2.11 11.78 6.44
CA PRO A 150 0.90 12.57 6.68
C PRO A 150 0.17 12.78 5.35
N MET A 151 -0.84 11.95 5.06
CA MET A 151 -1.47 11.94 3.73
C MET A 151 -2.13 13.26 3.34
N GLU A 152 -2.57 14.08 4.30
CA GLU A 152 -3.05 15.43 4.00
C GLU A 152 -1.94 16.34 3.44
N LYS A 153 -0.69 16.18 3.89
CA LYS A 153 0.49 16.89 3.36
C LYS A 153 0.89 16.31 2.00
N TRP A 154 0.86 14.99 1.86
CA TRP A 154 1.05 14.32 0.57
C TRP A 154 0.04 14.83 -0.46
N ASP A 155 -1.24 14.85 -0.14
CA ASP A 155 -2.29 15.23 -1.08
C ASP A 155 -2.18 16.69 -1.56
N ARG A 156 -1.62 17.60 -0.74
CA ARG A 156 -1.27 18.96 -1.18
C ARG A 156 -0.14 19.03 -2.20
N CYS A 157 0.70 18.00 -2.27
CA CYS A 157 1.77 17.86 -3.26
C CYS A 157 1.30 17.31 -4.61
N ALA A 158 -0.02 17.18 -4.81
CA ALA A 158 -0.63 16.78 -6.09
C ALA A 158 -0.58 17.89 -7.17
N PHE A 159 0.51 18.67 -7.20
CA PHE A 159 0.80 19.61 -8.28
C PHE A 159 0.90 18.84 -9.61
N ALA A 160 0.47 19.48 -10.70
CA ALA A 160 0.45 18.87 -12.03
C ALA A 160 1.87 18.43 -12.44
N ALA A 161 1.99 17.16 -12.83
CA ALA A 161 3.19 16.56 -13.39
C ALA A 161 2.85 16.12 -14.82
N SER A 162 3.04 17.03 -15.78
CA SER A 162 2.71 16.76 -17.19
C SER A 162 3.92 16.12 -17.87
N GLU A 163 3.77 14.93 -18.41
CA GLU A 163 4.85 14.25 -19.16
C GLU A 163 5.38 15.12 -20.30
N ASP A 164 4.49 15.75 -21.07
CA ASP A 164 4.88 16.58 -22.22
C ASP A 164 5.67 17.83 -21.81
N ALA A 165 5.47 18.34 -20.58
CA ALA A 165 6.22 19.48 -20.07
C ALA A 165 7.62 19.09 -19.57
N LEU A 166 7.89 17.79 -19.47
CA LEU A 166 9.15 17.23 -18.99
C LEU A 166 10.04 16.71 -20.12
N GLU A 167 9.60 16.83 -21.38
CA GLU A 167 10.35 16.42 -22.56
C GLU A 167 11.78 17.02 -22.54
N GLY A 168 12.79 16.18 -22.77
CA GLY A 168 14.21 16.52 -22.73
C GLY A 168 14.80 16.80 -21.34
N ARG A 169 13.99 16.88 -20.27
CA ARG A 169 14.49 17.14 -18.92
C ARG A 169 15.39 16.00 -18.43
N VAL A 170 16.39 16.38 -17.64
CA VAL A 170 17.19 15.43 -16.85
C VAL A 170 16.30 14.77 -15.81
N CYS A 171 16.41 13.44 -15.68
CA CYS A 171 15.73 12.69 -14.65
C CYS A 171 16.52 11.45 -14.23
N TYR A 172 16.09 10.88 -13.11
CA TYR A 172 16.66 9.69 -12.51
C TYR A 172 15.56 8.67 -12.25
N GLY A 173 15.83 7.41 -12.60
CA GLY A 173 14.90 6.31 -12.47
C GLY A 173 15.14 5.51 -11.19
N GLY A 174 14.05 5.01 -10.62
CA GLY A 174 14.06 3.96 -9.60
C GLY A 174 13.21 2.81 -10.09
N LEU A 175 13.80 1.62 -10.15
CA LEU A 175 13.18 0.42 -10.66
C LEU A 175 13.04 -0.61 -9.53
N ASP A 176 11.81 -0.83 -9.08
CA ASP A 176 11.47 -1.88 -8.11
C ASP A 176 10.80 -3.04 -8.85
N LEU A 177 11.58 -4.09 -9.09
CA LEU A 177 11.13 -5.29 -9.77
C LEU A 177 10.45 -6.20 -8.78
N SER A 178 9.20 -6.52 -9.09
CA SER A 178 8.42 -7.42 -8.28
C SER A 178 8.83 -8.88 -8.54
N SER A 179 8.47 -9.77 -7.61
CA SER A 179 8.50 -11.22 -7.88
C SER A 179 7.52 -11.57 -9.01
N THR A 180 7.58 -12.76 -9.60
CA THR A 180 6.85 -13.16 -10.82
C THR A 180 5.38 -12.73 -10.94
N THR A 181 4.66 -12.44 -9.85
CA THR A 181 3.23 -12.09 -9.88
C THR A 181 2.85 -10.72 -9.28
N ASP A 182 3.78 -9.95 -8.71
CA ASP A 182 3.50 -8.70 -7.96
C ASP A 182 3.53 -7.43 -8.84
N ILE A 183 3.33 -6.25 -8.24
CA ILE A 183 3.39 -4.97 -8.95
C ILE A 183 4.85 -4.60 -9.19
N THR A 184 5.23 -4.43 -10.47
CA THR A 184 6.52 -3.82 -10.83
C THR A 184 6.34 -2.31 -10.94
N ALA A 185 7.28 -1.55 -10.39
CA ALA A 185 7.24 -0.10 -10.40
C ALA A 185 8.52 0.50 -11.01
N PHE A 186 8.33 1.47 -11.91
CA PHE A 186 9.40 2.34 -12.41
C PHE A 186 8.99 3.77 -12.15
N VAL A 187 9.81 4.53 -11.43
CA VAL A 187 9.51 5.93 -11.08
C VAL A 187 10.63 6.81 -11.58
N LEU A 188 10.30 7.83 -12.35
CA LEU A 188 11.22 8.91 -12.72
C LEU A 188 11.06 10.08 -11.75
N VAL A 189 12.19 10.60 -11.28
CA VAL A 189 12.28 11.84 -10.49
C VAL A 189 13.08 12.86 -11.30
N PHE A 190 12.45 14.00 -11.55
CA PHE A 190 13.02 15.14 -12.24
C PHE A 190 13.45 16.16 -11.17
N PRO A 191 14.75 16.45 -11.02
CA PRO A 191 15.20 17.48 -10.10
C PRO A 191 14.68 18.87 -10.55
N PRO A 192 14.53 19.79 -9.59
CA PRO A 192 14.09 21.16 -9.87
C PRO A 192 15.14 21.90 -10.72
N LEU A 193 14.71 22.79 -11.62
CA LEU A 193 15.61 23.63 -12.43
C LEU A 193 16.20 24.81 -11.64
N ASP A 194 15.47 25.29 -10.65
CA ASP A 194 15.85 26.39 -9.78
C ASP A 194 15.27 26.17 -8.36
N GLU A 195 15.46 27.13 -7.45
CA GLU A 195 15.04 26.98 -6.05
C GLU A 195 13.51 26.96 -5.87
N GLU A 196 12.76 27.52 -6.83
CA GLU A 196 11.29 27.65 -6.81
C GLU A 196 10.60 26.44 -7.47
N ASP A 197 11.31 25.75 -8.37
CA ASP A 197 10.86 24.50 -9.00
C ASP A 197 10.82 23.34 -7.97
N LYS A 198 10.01 22.32 -8.30
CA LYS A 198 9.77 21.16 -7.45
C LYS A 198 10.42 19.92 -8.04
N TYR A 199 10.70 18.95 -7.17
CA TYR A 199 10.98 17.60 -7.63
C TYR A 199 9.72 17.03 -8.28
N THR A 200 9.74 16.78 -9.58
CA THR A 200 8.57 16.21 -10.28
C THR A 200 8.70 14.70 -10.35
N VAL A 201 7.62 13.97 -10.08
CA VAL A 201 7.58 12.50 -10.01
C VAL A 201 6.64 11.95 -11.07
N LEU A 202 7.14 11.06 -11.92
CA LEU A 202 6.35 10.30 -12.89
C LEU A 202 6.46 8.79 -12.60
N PRO A 203 5.43 8.18 -12.00
CA PRO A 203 5.42 6.75 -11.72
C PRO A 203 4.75 5.95 -12.85
N TYR A 204 5.26 4.75 -13.10
CA TYR A 204 4.72 3.77 -14.02
C TYR A 204 4.64 2.40 -13.34
N PHE A 205 3.52 1.71 -13.52
CA PHE A 205 3.21 0.48 -12.80
C PHE A 205 2.73 -0.63 -13.73
N TRP A 206 3.16 -1.86 -13.48
CA TRP A 206 2.75 -3.04 -14.24
C TRP A 206 2.30 -4.19 -13.34
N ILE A 207 1.27 -4.90 -13.79
CA ILE A 207 0.86 -6.21 -13.26
C ILE A 207 0.59 -7.20 -14.40
N PRO A 208 0.70 -8.53 -14.18
CA PRO A 208 0.30 -9.50 -15.20
C PRO A 208 -1.21 -9.47 -15.44
N GLU A 209 -1.63 -9.49 -16.70
CA GLU A 209 -3.03 -9.37 -17.14
C GLU A 209 -3.94 -10.45 -16.52
N ASP A 210 -3.50 -11.71 -16.58
CA ASP A 210 -4.27 -12.88 -16.09
C ASP A 210 -4.61 -12.79 -14.59
N ASN A 211 -3.92 -11.92 -13.85
CA ASN A 211 -4.04 -11.82 -12.41
C ASN A 211 -4.95 -10.68 -11.95
N ILE A 212 -5.46 -9.79 -12.82
CA ILE A 212 -6.27 -8.63 -12.41
C ILE A 212 -7.49 -9.04 -11.61
N ASP A 213 -8.39 -9.85 -12.18
CA ASP A 213 -9.66 -10.20 -11.54
C ASP A 213 -9.47 -10.93 -10.21
N LEU A 214 -8.48 -11.84 -10.18
CA LEU A 214 -8.12 -12.56 -8.97
C LEU A 214 -7.55 -11.62 -7.90
N ARG A 215 -6.71 -10.66 -8.29
CA ARG A 215 -6.13 -9.67 -7.37
C ARG A 215 -7.14 -8.67 -6.87
N VAL A 216 -8.08 -8.20 -7.69
CA VAL A 216 -9.16 -7.32 -7.23
C VAL A 216 -9.98 -8.01 -6.14
N ARG A 217 -10.34 -9.29 -6.33
CA ARG A 217 -11.09 -10.07 -5.33
C ARG A 217 -10.28 -10.39 -4.08
N ARG A 218 -8.98 -10.67 -4.23
CA ARG A 218 -8.10 -11.07 -3.12
C ARG A 218 -7.67 -9.86 -2.29
N ASP A 219 -7.15 -8.84 -2.95
CA ASP A 219 -6.52 -7.68 -2.33
C ASP A 219 -7.54 -6.58 -2.01
N HIS A 220 -8.73 -6.62 -2.61
CA HIS A 220 -9.76 -5.57 -2.50
C HIS A 220 -9.23 -4.20 -2.95
N VAL A 221 -8.34 -4.21 -3.95
CA VAL A 221 -7.72 -3.03 -4.56
C VAL A 221 -8.27 -2.88 -5.98
N PRO A 222 -8.67 -1.66 -6.41
CA PRO A 222 -9.34 -1.44 -7.70
C PRO A 222 -8.36 -1.41 -8.88
N TYR A 223 -7.56 -2.47 -9.06
CA TYR A 223 -6.57 -2.58 -10.14
C TYR A 223 -7.21 -2.46 -11.53
N ASP A 224 -8.40 -3.03 -11.71
CA ASP A 224 -9.20 -2.97 -12.93
C ASP A 224 -9.69 -1.56 -13.28
N VAL A 225 -9.91 -0.71 -12.27
CA VAL A 225 -10.27 0.70 -12.47
C VAL A 225 -9.03 1.51 -12.87
N TRP A 226 -7.91 1.29 -12.19
CA TRP A 226 -6.66 1.96 -12.51
C TRP A 226 -6.10 1.60 -13.88
N GLU A 227 -6.32 0.36 -14.31
CA GLU A 227 -5.97 -0.10 -15.66
C GLU A 227 -6.80 0.63 -16.72
N ARG A 228 -8.13 0.66 -16.56
CA ARG A 228 -9.03 1.40 -17.46
C ARG A 228 -8.78 2.91 -17.49
N GLN A 229 -8.22 3.47 -16.42
CA GLN A 229 -7.82 4.87 -16.33
C GLN A 229 -6.40 5.16 -16.84
N GLY A 230 -5.64 4.13 -17.21
CA GLY A 230 -4.25 4.25 -17.66
C GLY A 230 -3.22 4.51 -16.55
N HIS A 231 -3.61 4.41 -15.28
CA HIS A 231 -2.72 4.55 -14.13
C HIS A 231 -1.94 3.26 -13.79
N LEU A 232 -2.34 2.15 -14.39
CA LEU A 232 -1.75 0.84 -14.24
C LEU A 232 -1.72 0.18 -15.62
N GLN A 233 -0.60 -0.43 -15.98
CA GLN A 233 -0.47 -1.16 -17.23
C GLN A 233 -0.45 -2.66 -16.97
N THR A 234 -0.77 -3.44 -17.99
CA THR A 234 -0.67 -4.90 -17.96
C THR A 234 0.48 -5.39 -18.82
N THR A 235 1.05 -6.53 -18.44
CA THR A 235 1.87 -7.34 -19.35
C THR A 235 1.12 -8.61 -19.68
N GLU A 236 1.21 -9.06 -20.93
CA GLU A 236 0.55 -10.28 -21.41
C GLU A 236 0.95 -11.51 -20.58
N GLY A 237 -0.04 -12.34 -20.25
CA GLY A 237 0.13 -13.60 -19.53
C GLY A 237 0.13 -13.47 -18.00
N ASN A 238 0.68 -14.50 -17.35
CA ASN A 238 0.59 -14.69 -15.89
C ASN A 238 1.81 -14.21 -15.09
N VAL A 239 2.86 -13.75 -15.77
CA VAL A 239 4.08 -13.22 -15.19
C VAL A 239 4.47 -11.89 -15.82
N VAL A 240 5.18 -11.04 -15.08
CA VAL A 240 5.65 -9.76 -15.60
C VAL A 240 6.69 -10.00 -16.71
N HIS A 241 6.37 -9.53 -17.92
CA HIS A 241 7.27 -9.66 -19.07
C HIS A 241 8.31 -8.52 -19.08
N TYR A 242 9.51 -8.76 -18.54
CA TYR A 242 10.54 -7.73 -18.41
C TYR A 242 10.92 -7.05 -19.74
N GLY A 243 10.94 -7.78 -20.86
CA GLY A 243 11.23 -7.17 -22.17
C GLY A 243 10.21 -6.12 -22.61
N TYR A 244 8.97 -6.14 -22.10
CA TYR A 244 7.99 -5.09 -22.35
C TYR A 244 8.36 -3.82 -21.58
N ILE A 245 8.78 -3.98 -20.32
CA ILE A 245 9.21 -2.89 -19.45
C ILE A 245 10.51 -2.27 -19.98
N GLU A 246 11.47 -3.09 -20.43
CA GLU A 246 12.71 -2.62 -21.05
C GLU A 246 12.43 -1.72 -22.26
N LYS A 247 11.57 -2.15 -23.20
CA LYS A 247 11.14 -1.34 -24.34
C LYS A 247 10.37 -0.08 -23.93
N PHE A 248 9.64 -0.13 -22.82
CA PHE A 248 8.96 1.05 -22.30
C PHE A 248 9.97 2.08 -21.79
N ILE A 249 10.96 1.63 -21.01
CA ILE A 249 12.06 2.47 -20.52
C ILE A 249 12.88 3.05 -21.68
N GLU A 250 13.15 2.26 -22.73
CA GLU A 250 13.80 2.72 -23.96
C GLU A 250 13.07 3.92 -24.58
N ARG A 251 11.74 3.82 -24.78
CA ARG A 251 10.92 4.92 -25.30
C ARG A 251 10.92 6.15 -24.38
N LEU A 252 10.95 5.95 -23.07
CA LEU A 252 11.09 7.06 -22.12
C LEU A 252 12.47 7.72 -22.25
N GLY A 253 13.53 6.96 -22.53
CA GLY A 253 14.87 7.48 -22.77
C GLY A 253 15.02 8.24 -24.10
N GLU A 254 14.12 8.05 -25.06
CA GLU A 254 14.03 8.89 -26.26
C GLU A 254 13.39 10.25 -25.97
N ARG A 255 12.49 10.30 -24.97
CA ARG A 255 11.75 11.50 -24.57
C ARG A 255 12.44 12.31 -23.48
N PHE A 256 13.10 11.64 -22.54
CA PHE A 256 13.70 12.23 -21.35
C PHE A 256 15.18 11.89 -21.25
N ASN A 257 15.96 12.78 -20.63
CA ASN A 257 17.38 12.54 -20.40
C ASN A 257 17.58 11.75 -19.09
N ILE A 258 17.28 10.44 -19.15
CA ILE A 258 17.42 9.52 -18.01
C ILE A 258 18.90 9.26 -17.74
N ARG A 259 19.42 9.81 -16.64
CA ARG A 259 20.85 9.75 -16.31
C ARG A 259 21.26 8.43 -15.70
N GLU A 260 20.51 8.00 -14.70
CA GLU A 260 20.77 6.77 -13.99
C GLU A 260 19.47 6.12 -13.58
N ILE A 261 19.47 4.79 -13.58
CA ILE A 261 18.37 3.97 -13.09
C ILE A 261 18.87 3.17 -11.90
N ALA A 262 18.40 3.50 -10.70
CA ALA A 262 18.66 2.73 -9.49
C ALA A 262 17.76 1.51 -9.40
N PHE A 263 18.32 0.36 -9.00
CA PHE A 263 17.57 -0.89 -8.84
C PHE A 263 18.05 -1.69 -7.62
N ASP A 264 17.23 -2.61 -7.11
CA ASP A 264 17.65 -3.51 -6.03
C ASP A 264 18.66 -4.57 -6.52
N ARG A 265 19.81 -4.63 -5.84
CA ARG A 265 20.94 -5.54 -6.11
C ARG A 265 20.58 -7.02 -6.19
N TRP A 266 19.49 -7.44 -5.55
CA TRP A 266 19.15 -8.85 -5.39
C TRP A 266 18.23 -9.43 -6.49
N GLY A 267 18.03 -8.70 -7.60
CA GLY A 267 17.20 -9.18 -8.72
C GLY A 267 17.63 -8.70 -10.11
N ALA A 268 17.28 -9.52 -11.12
CA ALA A 268 17.25 -9.20 -12.55
C ALA A 268 18.56 -8.79 -13.25
N VAL A 269 19.64 -9.56 -13.05
CA VAL A 269 20.92 -9.40 -13.77
C VAL A 269 20.73 -9.25 -15.30
N GLN A 270 19.81 -10.02 -15.89
CA GLN A 270 19.54 -9.94 -17.33
C GLN A 270 18.94 -8.60 -17.75
N MET A 271 18.00 -8.05 -16.97
CA MET A 271 17.37 -6.77 -17.29
C MET A 271 18.37 -5.62 -17.17
N VAL A 272 19.26 -5.69 -16.17
CA VAL A 272 20.37 -4.73 -16.02
C VAL A 272 21.25 -4.75 -17.27
N GLN A 273 21.69 -5.94 -17.69
CA GLN A 273 22.52 -6.09 -18.90
C GLN A 273 21.81 -5.57 -20.16
N ASN A 274 20.51 -5.82 -20.29
CA ASN A 274 19.72 -5.34 -21.43
C ASN A 274 19.63 -3.80 -21.43
N LEU A 275 19.32 -3.18 -20.28
CA LEU A 275 19.25 -1.73 -20.14
C LEU A 275 20.62 -1.05 -20.35
N GLU A 276 21.70 -1.64 -19.83
CA GLU A 276 23.07 -1.18 -20.12
C GLU A 276 23.40 -1.32 -21.62
N GLY A 277 22.96 -2.41 -22.25
CA GLY A 277 23.09 -2.62 -23.70
C GLY A 277 22.31 -1.60 -24.54
N MET A 278 21.21 -1.06 -24.01
CA MET A 278 20.44 0.05 -24.58
C MET A 278 21.10 1.42 -24.32
N GLY A 279 22.16 1.47 -23.51
CA GLY A 279 22.93 2.68 -23.21
C GLY A 279 22.54 3.41 -21.93
N PHE A 280 21.67 2.84 -21.08
CA PHE A 280 21.36 3.41 -19.78
C PHE A 280 22.45 3.11 -18.75
N THR A 281 22.71 4.08 -17.86
CA THR A 281 23.53 3.84 -16.67
C THR A 281 22.65 3.22 -15.58
N VAL A 282 22.90 1.95 -15.23
CA VAL A 282 22.09 1.23 -14.24
C VAL A 282 22.91 1.06 -12.96
N VAL A 283 22.40 1.54 -11.82
CA VAL A 283 23.17 1.64 -10.57
C VAL A 283 22.58 0.74 -9.48
N PRO A 284 23.38 -0.19 -8.91
CA PRO A 284 22.91 -1.07 -7.84
C PRO A 284 22.68 -0.32 -6.53
N PHE A 285 21.44 -0.31 -6.04
CA PHE A 285 21.01 0.36 -4.82
C PHE A 285 20.85 -0.62 -3.64
N GLY A 286 21.33 -0.23 -2.45
CA GLY A 286 21.21 -1.07 -1.26
C GLY A 286 19.86 -0.90 -0.55
N GLN A 287 19.20 -2.00 -0.20
CA GLN A 287 17.91 -2.01 0.53
C GLN A 287 18.05 -1.91 2.06
N GLY A 288 19.27 -1.64 2.53
CA GLY A 288 19.61 -1.50 3.94
C GLY A 288 19.37 -0.08 4.47
N PHE A 289 19.36 0.07 5.80
CA PHE A 289 19.18 1.37 6.46
C PHE A 289 20.18 2.44 5.99
N LYS A 290 21.43 2.05 5.69
CA LYS A 290 22.48 2.97 5.24
C LYS A 290 22.08 3.75 3.99
N ASP A 291 21.57 3.05 2.99
CA ASP A 291 21.29 3.63 1.68
C ASP A 291 19.86 4.16 1.61
N MET A 292 18.89 3.49 2.24
CA MET A 292 17.47 3.91 2.24
C MET A 292 17.15 5.10 3.15
N SER A 293 17.86 5.27 4.27
CA SER A 293 17.50 6.27 5.29
C SER A 293 17.58 7.71 4.79
N PRO A 294 18.69 8.16 4.16
CA PRO A 294 18.79 9.54 3.67
C PRO A 294 17.67 9.95 2.69
N PRO A 295 17.41 9.23 1.58
CA PRO A 295 16.36 9.61 0.64
C PRO A 295 14.95 9.46 1.21
N THR A 296 14.72 8.49 2.11
CA THR A 296 13.41 8.35 2.80
C THR A 296 13.13 9.56 3.69
N LYS A 297 14.14 10.06 4.43
CA LYS A 297 14.00 11.28 5.23
C LYS A 297 13.79 12.51 4.37
N GLU A 298 14.51 12.62 3.25
CA GLU A 298 14.34 13.75 2.33
C GLU A 298 12.96 13.76 1.69
N LEU A 299 12.41 12.59 1.31
CA LEU A 299 11.05 12.49 0.78
C LEU A 299 10.01 13.06 1.75
N MET A 300 10.10 12.74 3.05
CA MET A 300 9.24 13.34 4.07
C MET A 300 9.39 14.86 4.12
N LYS A 301 10.64 15.34 4.15
CA LYS A 301 10.94 16.78 4.20
C LYS A 301 10.35 17.52 3.00
N LEU A 302 10.57 17.02 1.78
CA LEU A 302 10.03 17.61 0.55
C LEU A 302 8.51 17.66 0.55
N VAL A 303 7.84 16.65 1.09
CA VAL A 303 6.37 16.65 1.23
C VAL A 303 5.90 17.68 2.26
N LEU A 304 6.58 17.79 3.40
CA LEU A 304 6.23 18.78 4.43
C LEU A 304 6.44 20.23 3.95
N GLU A 305 7.45 20.44 3.12
CA GLU A 305 7.78 21.73 2.48
C GLU A 305 6.98 21.97 1.17
N GLU A 306 6.16 21.02 0.74
CA GLU A 306 5.41 21.07 -0.53
C GLU A 306 6.31 21.28 -1.77
N ARG A 307 7.54 20.73 -1.73
CA ARG A 307 8.59 20.83 -2.77
C ARG A 307 8.65 19.62 -3.73
N ILE A 308 7.60 18.80 -3.74
CA ILE A 308 7.47 17.65 -4.63
C ILE A 308 6.14 17.73 -5.39
N ALA A 309 6.15 17.39 -6.67
CA ALA A 309 4.99 17.39 -7.56
C ALA A 309 4.78 15.97 -8.11
N HIS A 310 3.80 15.25 -7.58
CA HIS A 310 3.55 13.84 -7.94
C HIS A 310 2.24 13.62 -8.73
N GLY A 311 1.63 14.69 -9.25
CA GLY A 311 0.48 14.61 -10.15
C GLY A 311 -0.79 13.97 -9.58
N GLY A 312 -0.86 13.76 -8.26
CA GLY A 312 -1.98 13.05 -7.63
C GLY A 312 -2.16 11.59 -8.06
N HIS A 313 -1.11 10.92 -8.57
CA HIS A 313 -1.23 9.58 -9.14
C HIS A 313 -1.84 8.57 -8.14
N PRO A 314 -3.00 7.95 -8.44
CA PRO A 314 -3.78 7.22 -7.44
C PRO A 314 -3.08 5.97 -6.90
N VAL A 315 -2.35 5.25 -7.76
CA VAL A 315 -1.57 4.06 -7.35
C VAL A 315 -0.44 4.44 -6.39
N LEU A 316 0.36 5.46 -6.72
CA LEU A 316 1.44 5.93 -5.87
C LEU A 316 0.90 6.49 -4.54
N ARG A 317 -0.20 7.25 -4.58
CA ARG A 317 -0.89 7.73 -3.38
C ARG A 317 -1.33 6.57 -2.48
N TRP A 318 -1.92 5.52 -3.04
CA TRP A 318 -2.30 4.32 -2.30
C TRP A 318 -1.09 3.64 -1.65
N MET A 319 0.02 3.49 -2.39
CA MET A 319 1.26 2.93 -1.86
C MET A 319 1.86 3.77 -0.73
N MET A 320 1.84 5.10 -0.83
CA MET A 320 2.28 5.98 0.25
C MET A 320 1.37 5.91 1.48
N ASP A 321 0.08 5.65 1.30
CA ASP A 321 -0.85 5.43 2.41
C ASP A 321 -0.65 4.07 3.12
N ASN A 322 0.03 3.12 2.47
CA ASN A 322 0.29 1.78 3.00
C ASN A 322 1.63 1.66 3.73
N ILE A 323 2.53 2.64 3.53
CA ILE A 323 3.94 2.49 3.90
C ILE A 323 4.14 2.39 5.41
N TYR A 324 4.80 1.31 5.82
CA TYR A 324 5.40 1.19 7.14
C TYR A 324 6.89 1.51 7.05
N ILE A 325 7.37 2.35 7.97
CA ILE A 325 8.79 2.66 8.12
C ILE A 325 9.35 1.94 9.35
N ARG A 326 10.39 1.14 9.14
CA ARG A 326 11.19 0.55 10.21
C ARG A 326 12.29 1.52 10.61
N THR A 327 12.55 1.62 11.91
CA THR A 327 13.64 2.42 12.48
C THR A 327 14.64 1.51 13.17
N ASP A 328 15.94 1.72 12.94
CA ASP A 328 17.01 1.02 13.65
C ASP A 328 17.36 1.75 14.98
N PRO A 329 18.17 1.14 15.87
CA PRO A 329 18.56 1.79 17.14
C PRO A 329 19.36 3.09 16.98
N ALA A 330 19.94 3.34 15.80
CA ALA A 330 20.66 4.57 15.49
C ALA A 330 19.74 5.67 14.91
N GLY A 331 18.44 5.42 14.79
CA GLY A 331 17.47 6.38 14.24
C GLY A 331 17.49 6.47 12.71
N ASN A 332 18.10 5.49 12.01
CA ASN A 332 17.95 5.35 10.57
C ASN A 332 16.61 4.71 10.25
N ILE A 333 16.03 5.12 9.14
CA ILE A 333 14.72 4.64 8.71
C ILE A 333 14.80 3.92 7.37
N LYS A 334 13.86 3.01 7.11
CA LYS A 334 13.65 2.48 5.76
C LYS A 334 12.22 1.97 5.57
N PRO A 335 11.71 1.97 4.32
CA PRO A 335 10.48 1.25 3.99
C PRO A 335 10.60 -0.24 4.32
N ASP A 336 9.54 -0.80 4.90
CA ASP A 336 9.45 -2.21 5.25
C ASP A 336 8.27 -2.85 4.52
N LYS A 337 8.56 -3.58 3.43
CA LYS A 337 7.53 -4.24 2.60
C LYS A 337 6.73 -5.28 3.38
N GLU A 338 7.35 -5.97 4.35
CA GLU A 338 6.69 -7.05 5.10
C GLU A 338 5.71 -6.51 6.14
N LYS A 339 6.03 -5.37 6.76
CA LYS A 339 5.18 -4.73 7.77
C LYS A 339 4.18 -3.72 7.20
N SER A 340 4.35 -3.32 5.95
CA SER A 340 3.39 -2.44 5.26
C SER A 340 2.08 -3.17 5.08
N THR A 341 0.97 -2.44 5.19
CA THR A 341 -0.37 -3.06 5.14
C THR A 341 -0.66 -3.66 3.77
N GLU A 342 -0.17 -3.01 2.71
CA GLU A 342 -0.32 -3.43 1.33
C GLU A 342 0.94 -3.04 0.52
N LYS A 343 0.89 -3.14 -0.81
CA LYS A 343 2.05 -2.90 -1.69
C LYS A 343 2.57 -1.47 -1.56
N ILE A 344 3.90 -1.35 -1.69
CA ILE A 344 4.65 -0.10 -1.56
C ILE A 344 5.76 0.05 -2.61
N ASP A 345 5.73 -0.75 -3.68
CA ASP A 345 6.83 -0.86 -4.65
C ASP A 345 7.13 0.50 -5.33
N GLY A 346 6.09 1.28 -5.63
CA GLY A 346 6.22 2.66 -6.10
C GLY A 346 6.86 3.61 -5.09
N ALA A 347 6.60 3.44 -3.80
CA ALA A 347 7.24 4.25 -2.77
C ALA A 347 8.74 3.93 -2.67
N VAL A 348 9.11 2.65 -2.73
CA VAL A 348 10.51 2.21 -2.74
C VAL A 348 11.22 2.70 -4.01
N ALA A 349 10.61 2.53 -5.18
CA ALA A 349 11.12 3.07 -6.44
C ALA A 349 11.31 4.59 -6.39
N THR A 350 10.36 5.33 -5.81
CA THR A 350 10.48 6.79 -5.62
C THR A 350 11.68 7.15 -4.74
N VAL A 351 11.88 6.43 -3.63
CA VAL A 351 13.03 6.64 -2.73
C VAL A 351 14.36 6.37 -3.45
N MET A 352 14.44 5.31 -4.26
CA MET A 352 15.65 5.00 -5.04
C MET A 352 15.94 6.06 -6.10
N ALA A 353 14.92 6.49 -6.85
CA ALA A 353 15.03 7.54 -7.86
C ALA A 353 15.47 8.87 -7.23
N LEU A 354 14.86 9.23 -6.09
CA LEU A 354 15.16 10.45 -5.36
C LEU A 354 16.59 10.47 -4.83
N ASP A 355 17.14 9.35 -4.34
CA ASP A 355 18.55 9.29 -3.95
C ASP A 355 19.48 9.67 -5.09
N ARG A 356 19.26 9.11 -6.29
CA ARG A 356 20.06 9.42 -7.47
C ARG A 356 19.92 10.88 -7.87
N ALA A 357 18.69 11.40 -7.86
CA ALA A 357 18.44 12.82 -8.14
C ALA A 357 19.15 13.75 -7.15
N ILE A 358 19.17 13.43 -5.85
CA ILE A 358 19.84 14.26 -4.83
C ILE A 358 21.37 14.18 -4.96
N ARG A 359 21.92 13.00 -5.22
CA ARG A 359 23.39 12.81 -5.30
C ARG A 359 23.99 13.38 -6.57
N CYS A 360 23.27 13.26 -7.69
CA CYS A 360 23.81 13.54 -9.02
C CYS A 360 23.18 14.76 -9.68
N GLY A 361 22.07 15.30 -9.15
CA GLY A 361 21.35 16.44 -9.74
C GLY A 361 22.14 17.75 -9.77
N ASN A 362 23.28 17.83 -9.08
CA ASN A 362 24.18 18.97 -9.11
C ASN A 362 25.34 18.81 -10.12
N ASP A 363 25.52 17.65 -10.72
CA ASP A 363 26.58 17.38 -11.70
C ASP A 363 26.00 17.42 -13.12
N THR A 364 26.17 18.54 -13.81
CA THR A 364 25.89 18.71 -15.24
C THR A 364 26.91 17.93 -16.10
N SER A 365 26.91 16.61 -16.00
CA SER A 365 27.63 15.75 -16.95
C SER A 365 26.78 15.57 -18.23
N GLU A 366 27.39 15.44 -19.40
CA GLU A 366 26.74 15.45 -20.74
C GLU A 366 25.83 14.23 -20.99
N SER A 367 24.74 14.40 -21.75
CA SER A 367 23.80 13.32 -22.09
C SER A 367 24.50 12.23 -22.91
N VAL A 368 24.05 10.97 -22.81
CA VAL A 368 24.55 9.86 -23.66
C VAL A 368 24.37 10.18 -25.15
N TYR A 369 23.33 10.95 -25.50
CA TYR A 369 23.06 11.38 -26.87
C TYR A 369 23.93 12.54 -27.36
N ASP A 370 24.56 13.31 -26.47
CA ASP A 370 25.48 14.39 -26.86
C ASP A 370 26.76 13.83 -27.55
N SER A 371 27.08 12.56 -27.28
CA SER A 371 28.22 11.85 -27.88
C SER A 371 27.93 11.24 -29.25
N ARG A 372 26.68 11.20 -29.71
CA ARG A 372 26.29 10.67 -31.02
C ARG A 372 25.99 11.83 -31.97
N GLY A 373 26.95 12.14 -32.85
CA GLY A 373 26.68 13.01 -34.00
C GLY A 373 25.53 12.47 -34.86
N LEU A 374 24.75 13.38 -35.44
CA LEU A 374 23.62 13.09 -36.32
C LEU A 374 24.02 12.14 -37.46
N LEU A 375 23.41 10.96 -37.52
CA LEU A 375 23.50 10.06 -38.67
C LEU A 375 22.43 10.48 -39.70
N PHE A 376 22.87 11.03 -40.82
CA PHE A 376 22.04 11.17 -42.01
C PHE A 376 21.90 9.80 -42.67
N ILE A 377 20.66 9.39 -42.97
CA ILE A 377 20.34 8.27 -43.88
C ILE A 377 19.98 8.83 -45.24
#